data_AF-A0A8T4J2L1-F1
#
_entry.id   AF-A0A8T4J2L1-F1
#
_cell.length_a   1.000
_cell.length_b   1.000
_cell.length_c   1.000
_cell.angle_alpha   90.00
_cell.angle_beta   90.00
_cell.angle_gamma   90.00
#
_symmetry.space_group_name_H-M   'P 1'
#
loop_
_entity.id
_entity.type
_entity.pdbx_description
1 polymer ?
#
loop_
_entity_poly.entity_id
_entity_poly.type
_entity_poly.pdbx_seq_one_letter_code
_entity_poly.pdbx_strand_id
1 'polypeptide(L)'
;MTTAREEQEPCLDLLVHRMTWEADGVLSVELTHPEGKPLPAWEPGAHLDLVAGEHTRQYSLCGDPRDSGRYRIGVLNEPSSRG
;
A
#
# COMPACT_ATOMS: atom_id res chain seq x y z
N MET A 1 -23.62 9.34 25.56
CA MET A 1 -24.01 9.52 24.14
C MET A 1 -22.77 10.01 23.42
N THR A 2 -21.87 9.07 23.09
CA THR A 2 -20.60 9.35 22.40
C THR A 2 -20.73 8.69 21.04
N THR A 3 -20.95 9.51 20.02
CA THR A 3 -20.94 9.09 18.62
C THR A 3 -19.55 8.57 18.29
N ALA A 4 -19.44 7.27 18.04
CA ALA A 4 -18.30 6.70 17.32
C ALA A 4 -18.26 7.42 15.97
N ARG A 5 -17.22 8.22 15.75
CA ARG A 5 -16.90 8.69 14.40
C ARG A 5 -16.60 7.43 13.61
N GLU A 6 -17.40 7.13 12.59
CA GLU A 6 -16.98 6.22 11.53
C GLU A 6 -15.65 6.77 11.02
N GLU A 7 -14.57 6.11 11.41
CA GLU A 7 -13.22 6.34 10.88
C GLU A 7 -13.30 5.95 9.42
N GLN A 8 -13.68 6.91 8.56
CA GLN A 8 -13.53 6.77 7.13
C GLN A 8 -12.04 6.53 6.88
N GLU A 9 -11.68 5.28 6.61
CA GLU A 9 -10.33 4.92 6.22
C GLU A 9 -9.95 5.84 5.04
N PRO A 10 -8.94 6.70 5.20
CA PRO A 10 -8.66 7.71 4.20
C PRO A 10 -8.20 7.01 2.93
N CYS A 11 -9.01 7.09 1.88
CA CYS A 11 -8.59 6.69 0.55
C CYS A 11 -7.53 7.71 0.08
N LEU A 12 -6.29 7.25 -0.07
CA LEU A 12 -5.16 8.06 -0.49
C LEU A 12 -4.79 7.72 -1.93
N ASP A 13 -4.79 8.73 -2.79
CA ASP A 13 -4.21 8.60 -4.12
C ASP A 13 -2.69 8.64 -4.01
N LEU A 14 -2.03 7.55 -4.42
CA LEU A 14 -0.58 7.41 -4.38
C LEU A 14 -0.02 7.19 -5.78
N LEU A 15 1.23 7.60 -5.99
CA LEU A 15 1.98 7.31 -7.20
C LEU A 15 2.91 6.13 -6.97
N VAL A 16 3.02 5.27 -7.99
CA VAL A 16 4.11 4.29 -8.06
C VAL A 16 5.41 5.04 -8.32
N HIS A 17 6.26 5.11 -7.30
CA HIS A 17 7.59 5.70 -7.41
C HIS A 17 8.59 4.73 -8.03
N ARG A 18 8.51 3.45 -7.64
CA ARG A 18 9.45 2.42 -8.08
C ARG A 18 8.82 1.04 -8.03
N MET A 19 9.20 0.20 -8.99
CA MET A 19 8.90 -1.24 -9.01
C MET A 19 10.21 -2.01 -9.15
N THR A 20 10.40 -3.05 -8.33
CA THR A 20 11.62 -3.88 -8.36
C THR A 20 11.23 -5.36 -8.31
N TRP A 21 11.77 -6.16 -9.23
CA TRP A 21 11.66 -7.61 -9.13
C TRP A 21 12.63 -8.11 -8.06
N GLU A 22 12.10 -8.56 -6.93
CA GLU A 22 12.91 -9.08 -5.81
C GLU A 22 13.27 -10.55 -6.02
N ALA A 23 12.40 -11.29 -6.72
CA ALA A 23 12.58 -12.68 -7.11
C ALA A 23 11.65 -13.02 -8.28
N ASP A 24 11.77 -14.24 -8.82
CA ASP A 24 10.86 -14.75 -9.83
C ASP A 24 9.41 -14.72 -9.32
N GLY A 25 8.57 -13.92 -9.98
CA GLY A 25 7.17 -13.74 -9.62
C GLY A 25 6.93 -12.83 -8.41
N VAL A 26 7.95 -12.22 -7.81
CA VAL A 26 7.80 -11.31 -6.65
C VAL A 26 8.21 -9.89 -7.04
N LEU A 27 7.25 -8.98 -7.03
CA LEU A 27 7.45 -7.56 -7.33
C LEU A 27 7.30 -6.74 -6.04
N SER A 28 8.31 -5.94 -5.69
CA SER A 28 8.15 -4.88 -4.70
C SER A 28 7.70 -3.59 -5.40
N VAL A 29 6.71 -2.92 -4.81
CA VAL A 29 6.18 -1.64 -5.31
C VAL A 29 6.31 -0.60 -4.21
N GLU A 30 6.93 0.53 -4.55
CA GLU A 30 7.04 1.70 -3.68
C GLU A 30 6.01 2.75 -4.08
N LEU A 31 5.20 3.16 -3.13
CA LEU A 31 4.11 4.11 -3.29
C LEU A 31 4.44 5.40 -2.53
N THR A 32 4.26 6.55 -3.17
CA THR A 32 4.54 7.87 -2.59
C THR A 32 3.37 8.81 -2.80
N HIS A 33 3.19 9.80 -1.93
CA HIS A 33 2.18 10.83 -2.14
C HIS A 33 2.49 11.64 -3.42
N PRO A 34 1.51 11.94 -4.30
CA PRO A 34 1.74 12.65 -5.56
C PRO A 34 2.40 14.02 -5.38
N GLU A 35 2.01 14.73 -4.32
CA GLU A 35 2.58 16.03 -3.94
C GLU A 35 3.83 15.92 -3.04
N GLY A 36 4.38 14.72 -2.81
CA GLY A 36 5.56 14.52 -1.94
C GLY A 36 5.31 14.75 -0.45
N LYS A 37 4.05 14.76 0.00
CA LYS A 37 3.67 14.86 1.42
C LYS A 37 4.01 13.56 2.17
N PRO A 38 4.28 13.64 3.48
CA PRO A 38 4.43 12.45 4.30
C PRO A 38 3.13 11.63 4.33
N LEU A 39 3.29 10.32 4.23
CA LEU A 39 2.22 9.34 4.36
C LEU A 39 1.88 9.10 5.84
N PRO A 40 0.66 8.64 6.15
CA PRO A 40 0.30 8.24 7.51
C PRO A 40 1.28 7.21 8.09
N ALA A 41 1.53 7.28 9.38
CA ALA A 41 2.32 6.27 10.07
C ALA A 41 1.56 4.94 10.09
N TRP A 42 2.31 3.84 10.06
CA TRP A 42 1.80 2.47 10.14
C TRP A 42 2.67 1.65 11.10
N GLU A 43 2.12 0.54 11.58
CA GLU A 43 2.84 -0.37 12.49
C GLU A 43 3.14 -1.70 11.79
N PRO A 44 4.23 -2.42 12.16
CA PRO A 44 4.53 -3.72 11.60
C PRO A 44 3.33 -4.68 11.62
N GLY A 45 3.00 -5.25 10.46
CA GLY A 45 1.79 -6.07 10.29
C GLY A 45 0.56 -5.30 9.84
N ALA A 46 0.66 -3.98 9.61
CA ALA A 46 -0.39 -3.21 8.95
C ALA A 46 -0.59 -3.65 7.49
N HIS A 47 -1.81 -3.47 7.01
CA HIS A 47 -2.22 -3.75 5.65
C HIS A 47 -2.92 -2.54 5.05
N LEU A 48 -2.91 -2.42 3.74
CA LEU A 48 -3.72 -1.45 3.00
C LEU A 48 -4.53 -2.16 1.91
N ASP A 49 -5.66 -1.58 1.58
CA ASP A 49 -6.41 -1.94 0.38
C ASP A 49 -5.93 -1.10 -0.79
N LEU A 50 -5.32 -1.75 -1.78
CA LEU A 50 -4.90 -1.12 -3.02
C LEU A 50 -6.04 -1.24 -4.03
N VAL A 51 -6.52 -0.09 -4.49
CA VAL A 51 -7.53 0.02 -5.55
C VAL A 51 -6.82 0.38 -6.86
N ALA A 52 -6.92 -0.49 -7.85
CA ALA A 52 -6.35 -0.31 -9.18
C ALA A 52 -7.41 -0.63 -10.25
N GLY A 53 -8.02 0.42 -10.82
CA GLY A 53 -9.14 0.26 -11.75
C GLY A 53 -10.34 -0.40 -11.08
N GLU A 54 -10.80 -1.54 -11.62
CA GLU A 54 -11.91 -2.33 -11.07
C GLU A 54 -11.46 -3.37 -10.04
N HIS A 55 -10.17 -3.41 -9.70
CA HIS A 55 -9.59 -4.39 -8.79
C HIS A 55 -9.24 -3.75 -7.44
N THR A 56 -9.72 -4.34 -6.35
CA THR A 56 -9.27 -4.04 -4.99
C THR A 56 -8.62 -5.28 -4.38
N ARG A 57 -7.43 -5.11 -3.80
CA ARG A 57 -6.66 -6.18 -3.15
C ARG A 57 -5.97 -5.63 -1.89
N GLN A 58 -6.01 -6.41 -0.81
CA GLN A 58 -5.29 -6.10 0.40
C GLN A 58 -3.83 -6.54 0.28
N TYR A 59 -2.89 -5.67 0.61
CA TYR A 59 -1.46 -5.96 0.67
C TYR A 59 -0.88 -5.59 2.04
N SER A 60 0.04 -6.40 2.54
CA SER A 60 0.80 -6.08 3.76
C SER A 60 1.83 -5.00 3.46
N LEU A 61 1.90 -3.99 4.34
CA LEU A 61 2.98 -3.01 4.31
C LEU A 61 4.28 -3.68 4.78
N CYS A 62 5.36 -3.42 4.05
CA CYS A 62 6.70 -3.90 4.38
C CYS A 62 7.73 -2.77 4.25
N GLY A 63 8.92 -2.98 4.79
CA GLY A 63 9.97 -1.95 4.86
C GLY A 63 10.06 -1.29 6.23
N ASP A 64 10.57 -0.05 6.28
CA ASP A 64 10.77 0.70 7.51
C ASP A 64 9.52 1.54 7.85
N PRO A 65 8.80 1.26 8.95
CA PRO A 65 7.63 2.05 9.36
C PRO A 65 7.96 3.50 9.73
N ARG A 66 9.23 3.81 9.97
CA ARG A 66 9.71 5.18 10.24
C ARG A 66 9.90 5.99 8.96
N ASP A 67 9.87 5.34 7.80
CA ASP A 67 9.90 6.01 6.51
C ASP A 67 8.49 6.51 6.15
N SER A 68 8.23 7.78 6.45
CA SER A 68 6.97 8.43 6.09
C SER A 68 6.92 8.91 4.65
N GLY A 69 8.02 8.77 3.88
CA GLY A 69 8.06 9.23 2.49
C GLY A 69 7.42 8.23 1.52
N ARG A 70 7.38 6.95 1.90
CA ARG A 70 6.93 5.87 1.02
C ARG A 70 6.32 4.70 1.78
N TYR A 71 5.31 4.10 1.17
CA TYR A 71 4.87 2.76 1.49
C TYR A 71 5.52 1.77 0.55
N ARG A 72 5.83 0.57 1.05
CA ARG A 72 6.28 -0.53 0.21
C ARG A 72 5.38 -1.73 0.43
N ILE A 73 5.02 -2.38 -0.67
CA ILE A 73 4.24 -3.61 -0.68
C ILE A 73 4.95 -4.66 -1.53
N GLY A 74 4.72 -5.93 -1.20
CA GLY A 74 5.13 -7.06 -2.03
C GLY A 74 3.92 -7.62 -2.78
N VAL A 75 4.05 -7.78 -4.08
CA VAL A 75 3.04 -8.36 -4.97
C VAL A 75 3.59 -9.67 -5.51
N LEU A 76 2.94 -10.78 -5.16
CA LEU A 76 3.21 -12.08 -5.76
C LEU A 76 2.35 -12.23 -7.01
N ASN A 77 3.00 -12.44 -8.15
CA ASN A 77 2.36 -12.78 -9.41
C ASN A 77 1.95 -14.26 -9.36
N GLU A 78 0.75 -14.53 -8.84
CA GLU A 78 0.14 -15.86 -8.88
C GLU A 78 -0.57 -16.08 -10.21
N PRO A 79 -0.17 -17.07 -11.04
CA PRO A 79 -0.74 -17.28 -12.39
C PRO A 79 -2.24 -17.60 -12.42
N SER A 80 -2.82 -17.98 -11.27
CA SER A 80 -4.26 -18.24 -11.09
C SER A 80 -5.01 -17.10 -10.39
N SER A 81 -4.33 -15.99 -10.09
CA SER A 81 -4.96 -14.79 -9.57
C SER A 81 -5.85 -14.15 -10.65
N ARG A 82 -6.95 -13.52 -10.23
CA ARG A 82 -7.82 -12.70 -11.10
C ARG A 82 -7.20 -11.31 -11.36
N GLY A 83 -5.90 -11.29 -11.64
CA GLY A 83 -5.05 -10.10 -11.74
C GLY A 83 -3.60 -10.49 -11.52
#